data_AF-B1T3J8-F1
#
_entry.id   AF-B1T3J8-F1
#
_cell.length_a   1.000
_cell.length_b   1.000
_cell.length_c   1.000
_cell.angle_alpha   90.00
_cell.angle_beta   90.00
_cell.angle_gamma   90.00
#
_symmetry.space_group_name_H-M   'P 1'
#
loop_
_entity.id
_entity.type
_entity.pdbx_description
1 polymer ?
#
loop_
_entity_poly.entity_id
_entity_poly.type
_entity_poly.pdbx_seq_one_letter_code
_entity_poly.pdbx_strand_id
1 'polypeptide(L)'
;MRFERILIGASGFADGSTSLDAAPFELDKASTDLTDLGDVFEIAGMPFSGIPNSWLEAGAGMKKQWRMYGPNGAPLVDIDFDGHHGQQNPHAHNWDGTTRDHGWPVSILP
;
A
#
# COMPACT_ATOMS: atom_id res chain seq x y z
N MET A 1 -16.85 54.64 29.04
CA MET A 1 -18.15 54.05 29.41
C MET A 1 -18.51 53.01 28.37
N ARG A 2 -19.00 51.85 28.81
CA ARG A 2 -19.10 50.56 28.09
C ARG A 2 -20.14 50.58 26.96
N PHE A 3 -19.85 49.83 25.90
CA PHE A 3 -20.83 49.19 25.02
C PHE A 3 -20.39 47.73 24.76
N GLU A 4 -21.33 46.99 24.16
CA GLU A 4 -21.33 45.57 23.81
C GLU A 4 -22.01 44.67 24.86
N ARG A 5 -22.90 43.74 24.53
CA ARG A 5 -23.97 43.55 23.54
C ARG A 5 -24.56 42.19 23.92
N ILE A 6 -25.88 42.08 23.85
CA ILE A 6 -26.68 40.93 24.28
C ILE A 6 -26.23 39.63 23.58
N LEU A 7 -25.94 38.58 24.35
CA LEU A 7 -25.71 37.22 23.84
C LEU A 7 -27.06 36.52 23.64
N ILE A 8 -27.31 36.09 22.40
CA ILE A 8 -28.46 35.27 22.00
C ILE A 8 -28.14 33.82 22.36
N GLY A 9 -29.05 33.16 23.07
CA GLY A 9 -28.95 31.74 23.41
C GLY A 9 -29.17 30.82 22.21
N ALA A 10 -28.53 29.65 22.26
CA ALA A 10 -28.85 28.52 21.39
C ALA A 10 -28.95 27.26 22.26
N SER A 11 -30.10 26.62 22.19
CA SER A 11 -30.45 25.34 22.81
C SER A 11 -29.98 24.17 21.94
N GLY A 12 -29.34 23.20 22.59
CA GLY A 12 -29.34 21.78 22.22
C GLY A 12 -28.24 21.31 21.27
N PHE A 13 -27.42 20.36 21.72
CA PHE A 13 -27.25 19.01 21.14
C PHE A 13 -26.68 18.11 22.25
N ALA A 14 -27.33 16.97 22.51
CA ALA A 14 -26.85 15.97 23.47
C ALA A 14 -25.62 15.27 22.90
N ASP A 15 -24.50 15.32 23.62
CA ASP A 15 -23.26 14.64 23.30
C ASP A 15 -23.36 13.16 23.69
N GLY A 16 -23.76 12.31 22.74
CA GLY A 16 -23.73 10.86 22.87
C GLY A 16 -22.33 10.33 22.57
N SER A 17 -21.41 10.46 23.52
CA SER A 17 -20.09 9.82 23.47
C SER A 17 -20.25 8.29 23.42
N THR A 18 -20.09 7.70 22.24
CA THR A 18 -19.82 6.27 22.11
C THR A 18 -18.39 6.02 22.57
N SER A 19 -18.22 5.37 23.73
CA SER A 19 -16.90 4.94 24.20
C SER A 19 -16.33 3.94 23.20
N LEU A 20 -15.26 4.33 22.51
CA LEU A 20 -14.50 3.43 21.65
C LEU A 20 -13.50 2.68 22.53
N ASP A 21 -13.95 1.61 23.18
CA ASP A 21 -13.05 0.66 23.86
C ASP A 21 -12.39 -0.25 22.81
N ALA A 22 -11.69 0.38 21.85
CA ALA A 22 -10.87 -0.33 20.87
C ALA A 22 -9.56 -0.75 21.54
N ALA A 23 -9.39 -2.05 21.76
CA ALA A 23 -8.10 -2.59 22.14
C ALA A 23 -7.10 -2.37 20.98
N PRO A 24 -5.86 -1.94 21.25
CA PRO A 24 -4.83 -1.90 20.23
C PRO A 24 -4.60 -3.33 19.71
N PHE A 25 -4.51 -3.49 18.38
CA PHE A 25 -4.01 -4.74 17.83
C PHE A 25 -2.51 -4.81 18.15
N GLU A 26 -2.07 -5.94 18.69
CA GLU A 26 -0.64 -6.25 18.76
C GLU A 26 -0.15 -6.39 17.32
N LEU A 27 0.79 -5.54 16.91
CA LEU A 27 1.57 -5.78 15.70
C LEU A 27 2.66 -6.77 16.11
N ASP A 28 2.36 -8.06 16.03
CA ASP A 28 3.36 -9.11 16.18
C ASP A 28 4.52 -8.76 15.25
N LYS A 29 5.70 -8.52 15.85
CA LYS A 29 6.96 -8.29 15.15
C LYS A 29 7.47 -9.55 14.44
N ALA A 30 6.59 -10.27 13.78
CA ALA A 30 6.94 -11.27 12.78
C ALA A 30 7.23 -10.59 11.44
N SER A 31 8.10 -9.57 11.43
CA SER A 31 8.67 -9.02 10.20
C SER A 31 10.06 -8.40 10.41
N THR A 32 10.74 -8.74 11.50
CA THR A 32 12.09 -8.27 11.83
C THR A 32 13.13 -9.38 11.81
N ASP A 33 12.97 -10.33 10.89
CA ASP A 33 14.06 -11.24 10.50
C ASP A 33 14.01 -11.53 9.00
N LEU A 34 14.16 -10.47 8.20
CA LEU A 34 14.47 -10.54 6.77
C LEU A 34 15.71 -9.68 6.43
N THR A 35 16.44 -9.23 7.44
CA THR A 35 17.58 -8.31 7.30
C THR A 35 18.88 -9.01 6.88
N ASP A 36 18.85 -10.32 6.59
CA ASP A 36 20.03 -11.10 6.19
C ASP A 36 19.84 -11.84 4.84
N LEU A 37 19.24 -11.16 3.85
CA LEU A 37 19.17 -11.63 2.45
C LEU A 37 19.49 -10.47 1.49
N GLY A 38 20.48 -9.67 1.90
CA GLY A 38 20.76 -8.28 1.52
C GLY A 38 20.93 -7.90 0.04
N ASP A 39 20.74 -8.80 -0.92
CA ASP A 39 20.76 -8.48 -2.36
C ASP A 39 19.59 -9.07 -3.15
N VAL A 40 18.69 -9.84 -2.50
CA VAL A 40 17.54 -10.51 -3.16
C VAL A 40 16.20 -9.86 -2.78
N PHE A 41 16.19 -8.88 -1.88
CA PHE A 41 14.98 -8.39 -1.21
C PHE A 41 14.55 -6.95 -1.54
N GLU A 42 15.14 -6.30 -2.54
CA GLU A 42 14.45 -5.18 -3.21
C GLU A 42 13.41 -5.66 -4.23
N ILE A 43 12.71 -6.77 -3.96
CA ILE A 43 11.53 -7.21 -4.73
C ILE A 43 10.32 -6.36 -4.30
N ALA A 44 10.44 -5.04 -4.44
CA ALA A 44 9.38 -4.04 -4.33
C ALA A 44 8.37 -4.22 -3.15
N GLY A 45 8.82 -4.84 -2.06
CA GLY A 45 8.04 -5.15 -0.86
C GLY A 45 6.98 -6.25 -1.00
N MET A 46 6.63 -6.72 -2.20
CA MET A 46 5.53 -7.68 -2.38
C MET A 46 6.01 -9.14 -2.27
N PRO A 47 5.18 -10.07 -1.71
CA PRO A 47 5.52 -11.48 -1.62
C PRO A 47 5.89 -12.08 -2.99
N PHE A 48 6.93 -12.89 -3.05
CA PHE A 48 7.31 -13.56 -4.29
C PHE A 48 6.29 -14.62 -4.71
N SER A 49 5.64 -15.30 -3.77
CA SER A 49 4.58 -16.27 -4.04
C SER A 49 3.21 -15.73 -3.62
N GLY A 50 2.18 -16.02 -4.41
CA GLY A 50 0.80 -15.58 -4.14
C GLY A 50 -0.26 -16.58 -4.59
N ILE A 51 -1.52 -16.16 -4.54
CA ILE A 51 -2.66 -16.99 -4.99
C ILE A 51 -2.54 -17.19 -6.52
N PRO A 52 -2.60 -18.43 -7.04
CA PRO A 52 -2.51 -18.67 -8.48
C PRO A 52 -3.53 -17.88 -9.29
N ASN A 53 -3.09 -17.31 -10.42
CA ASN A 53 -3.93 -16.54 -11.35
C ASN A 53 -4.66 -15.35 -10.70
N SER A 54 -4.00 -14.65 -9.78
CA SER A 54 -4.59 -13.52 -9.07
C SER A 54 -3.74 -12.27 -9.14
N TRP A 55 -4.40 -11.13 -8.93
CA TRP A 55 -3.75 -9.86 -8.69
C TRP A 55 -3.67 -9.57 -7.19
N LEU A 56 -2.54 -9.03 -6.76
CA LEU A 56 -2.35 -8.46 -5.44
C LEU A 56 -2.00 -6.98 -5.57
N GLU A 57 -2.57 -6.15 -4.72
CA GLU A 57 -2.16 -4.76 -4.54
C GLU A 57 -1.29 -4.66 -3.29
N ALA A 58 -0.22 -3.85 -3.37
CA ALA A 58 0.64 -3.61 -2.23
C ALA A 58 -0.14 -3.00 -1.05
N GLY A 59 0.24 -3.38 0.17
CA GLY A 59 -0.42 -2.93 1.39
C GLY A 59 -0.20 -1.45 1.72
N ALA A 60 -0.95 -0.94 2.70
CA ALA A 60 -0.79 0.43 3.18
C ALA A 60 0.64 0.69 3.68
N GLY A 61 1.22 1.83 3.28
CA GLY A 61 2.59 2.21 3.65
C GLY A 61 3.69 1.59 2.77
N MET A 62 3.33 0.76 1.79
CA MET A 62 4.26 0.21 0.80
C MET A 62 4.30 1.05 -0.49
N LYS A 63 5.29 0.76 -1.34
CA LYS A 63 5.34 1.26 -2.72
C LYS A 63 4.04 0.92 -3.44
N LYS A 64 3.50 1.88 -4.20
CA LYS A 64 2.24 1.65 -4.91
C LYS A 64 2.52 0.75 -6.11
N GLN A 65 2.07 -0.49 -6.02
CA GLN A 65 2.33 -1.52 -7.01
C GLN A 65 1.20 -2.55 -7.05
N TRP A 66 0.97 -3.10 -8.24
CA TRP A 66 0.16 -4.30 -8.44
C TRP A 66 1.01 -5.45 -8.97
N ARG A 67 0.76 -6.69 -8.51
CA ARG A 67 1.45 -7.91 -8.99
C ARG A 67 0.45 -8.94 -9.48
N MET A 68 0.68 -9.49 -10.67
CA MET A 68 -0.02 -10.66 -11.19
C MET A 68 0.77 -11.92 -10.88
N TYR A 69 0.11 -12.91 -10.29
CA TYR A 69 0.65 -14.25 -10.09
C TYR A 69 0.17 -15.22 -11.16
N GLY A 70 1.07 -16.05 -11.66
CA GLY A 70 0.79 -17.09 -12.63
C GLY A 70 0.12 -18.34 -12.03
N PRO A 71 -0.08 -19.40 -12.84
CA PRO A 71 -0.75 -20.62 -12.41
C PRO A 71 -0.05 -21.39 -11.27
N ASN A 72 1.25 -21.19 -11.08
CA ASN A 72 2.04 -21.77 -10.00
C ASN A 72 2.20 -20.84 -8.79
N GLY A 73 1.55 -19.67 -8.80
CA GLY A 73 1.68 -18.65 -7.77
C GLY A 73 2.99 -17.85 -7.84
N ALA A 74 3.83 -18.04 -8.86
CA ALA A 74 5.02 -17.21 -9.11
C ALA A 74 4.62 -15.88 -9.77
N PRO A 75 5.41 -14.80 -9.61
CA PRO A 75 5.08 -13.52 -10.20
C PRO A 75 5.25 -13.60 -11.72
N LEU A 76 4.36 -12.92 -12.46
CA LEU A 76 4.46 -12.77 -13.92
C LEU A 76 4.68 -11.32 -14.31
N VAL A 77 3.92 -10.42 -13.70
CA VAL A 77 3.94 -8.98 -14.03
C VAL A 77 3.82 -8.17 -12.75
N ASP A 78 4.61 -7.11 -12.66
CA ASP A 78 4.39 -6.00 -11.72
C ASP A 78 4.00 -4.74 -12.49
N ILE A 79 3.11 -3.93 -11.93
CA ILE A 79 2.81 -2.57 -12.40
C ILE A 79 3.15 -1.61 -11.26
N ASP A 80 4.20 -0.82 -11.45
CA ASP A 80 4.68 0.16 -10.49
C ASP A 80 4.06 1.52 -10.81
N PHE A 81 3.64 2.22 -9.77
CA PHE A 81 3.05 3.56 -9.86
C PHE A 81 3.96 4.64 -9.26
N ASP A 82 5.11 4.26 -8.70
CA ASP A 82 6.10 5.18 -8.16
C ASP A 82 7.40 5.18 -8.98
N GLY A 83 8.02 6.36 -9.09
CA GLY A 83 9.05 6.65 -10.10
C GLY A 83 10.48 6.47 -9.61
N HIS A 84 10.73 5.57 -8.64
CA HIS A 84 12.01 5.52 -7.92
C HIS A 84 13.23 5.08 -8.76
N HIS A 85 13.05 4.71 -10.04
CA HIS A 85 14.13 4.17 -10.85
C HIS A 85 14.27 4.81 -12.26
N GLY A 86 13.63 5.97 -12.47
CA GLY A 86 13.78 6.78 -13.70
C GLY A 86 12.82 6.41 -14.84
N GLN A 87 12.01 5.37 -14.68
CA GLN A 87 10.93 5.02 -15.60
C GLN A 87 9.72 5.95 -15.43
N GLN A 88 8.96 6.13 -16.50
CA GLN A 88 7.69 6.86 -16.45
C GLN A 88 6.64 6.03 -15.72
N ASN A 89 5.74 6.68 -14.99
CA ASN A 89 4.65 5.99 -14.29
C ASN A 89 3.35 6.04 -15.11
N PRO A 90 2.57 4.94 -15.12
CA PRO A 90 2.95 3.62 -14.61
C PRO A 90 3.93 2.92 -15.56
N HIS A 91 4.73 2.01 -15.02
CA HIS A 91 5.56 1.10 -15.81
C HIS A 91 5.34 -0.34 -15.37
N ALA A 92 5.44 -1.26 -16.33
CA ALA A 92 5.24 -2.68 -16.09
C ALA A 92 6.56 -3.44 -16.20
N HIS A 93 6.79 -4.35 -15.27
CA HIS A 93 7.89 -5.30 -15.30
C HIS A 93 7.38 -6.71 -15.56
N ASN A 94 8.05 -7.46 -16.44
CA ASN A 94 7.85 -8.89 -16.53
C ASN A 94 8.85 -9.65 -15.65
N TRP A 95 8.44 -10.84 -15.24
CA TRP A 95 9.28 -11.80 -14.53
C TRP A 95 9.70 -12.97 -15.42
N ASP A 96 10.99 -13.27 -15.43
CA ASP A 96 11.55 -14.52 -15.95
C ASP A 96 12.20 -15.30 -14.80
N GLY A 97 11.45 -16.28 -14.28
CA GLY A 97 11.79 -16.98 -13.05
C GLY A 97 11.86 -16.01 -11.87
N THR A 98 13.06 -15.81 -11.33
CA THR A 98 13.33 -14.88 -10.21
C THR A 98 13.90 -13.55 -10.67
N THR A 99 13.97 -13.29 -11.98
CA THR A 99 14.52 -12.06 -12.54
C THR A 99 13.39 -11.15 -12.99
N ARG A 100 13.42 -9.91 -12.52
CA ARG A 100 12.50 -8.83 -12.93
C ARG A 100 13.19 -7.98 -13.99
N ASP A 101 12.50 -7.65 -15.08
CA ASP A 101 13.09 -6.81 -16.14
C ASP A 101 13.23 -5.33 -15.71
N HIS A 102 13.65 -4.46 -16.63
CA HIS A 102 13.87 -3.03 -16.34
C HIS A 102 12.59 -2.22 -16.16
N GLY A 103 11.43 -2.70 -16.59
CA GLY A 103 10.20 -1.92 -16.55
C GLY A 103 10.04 -1.02 -17.78
N TRP A 104 8.87 -1.10 -18.40
CA TRP A 104 8.53 -0.29 -19.58
C TRP A 104 7.29 0.55 -19.33
N PRO A 105 7.21 1.81 -19.82
CA PRO A 105 6.03 2.65 -19.67
C PRO A 105 4.78 1.94 -20.21
N VAL A 106 3.69 1.99 -19.45
CA VAL A 106 2.39 1.44 -19.85
C VAL A 106 1.27 2.44 -19.59
N SER A 107 0.13 2.26 -20.25
CA SER A 107 -1.12 2.92 -19.89
C SER A 107 -2.04 1.91 -19.21
N ILE A 108 -2.64 2.29 -18.09
CA ILE A 108 -3.73 1.52 -17.44
C ILE A 108 -5.11 1.95 -17.94
N LEU A 109 -5.16 2.96 -18.81
CA LEU A 109 -6.37 3.40 -19.50
C LEU A 109 -6.41 2.76 -20.90
N PRO A 110 -7.59 2.33 -21.37
CA PRO A 110 -7.78 1.74 -22.69
C PRO A 110 -7.57 2.74 -23.83
#